data_AF-A0A7G8ILE6-F1
#
_entry.id   AF-A0A7G8ILE6-F1
#
_cell.length_a   1.000
_cell.length_b   1.000
_cell.length_c   1.000
_cell.angle_alpha   90.00
_cell.angle_beta   90.00
_cell.angle_gamma   90.00
#
_symmetry.space_group_name_H-M   'P 1'
#
loop_
_entity.id
_entity.type
_entity.pdbx_description
1 polymer ?
#
loop_
_entity_poly.entity_id
_entity_poly.type
_entity_poly.pdbx_seq_one_letter_code
_entity_poly.pdbx_strand_id
1 'polypeptide(L)'
;MRLTDRQGAVLYNLGAIISYVSLVMLLLDTLHVAKHHEVVSLTRFGFAMSWLIGAILKAPYKWDRLWLRVSALIQILIFSAVSCLYIAAGVN
;
A
#
# COMPACT_ATOMS: atom_id res chain seq x y z
N MET A 1 -22.75 -4.66 -18.76
CA MET A 1 -23.42 -5.42 -17.69
C MET A 1 -23.64 -4.50 -16.49
N ARG A 2 -24.88 -4.16 -16.14
CA ARG A 2 -25.19 -3.46 -14.88
C ARG A 2 -25.22 -4.52 -13.78
N LEU A 3 -24.22 -4.51 -12.90
CA LEU A 3 -24.22 -5.33 -11.69
C LEU A 3 -25.35 -4.84 -10.78
N THR A 4 -26.06 -5.77 -10.16
CA THR A 4 -27.03 -5.41 -9.10
C THR A 4 -26.29 -4.83 -7.90
N ASP A 5 -26.92 -3.92 -7.14
CA ASP A 5 -26.27 -3.20 -6.04
C ASP A 5 -25.58 -4.14 -5.03
N ARG A 6 -26.15 -5.33 -4.81
CA ARG A 6 -25.58 -6.39 -3.95
C ARG A 6 -24.30 -6.99 -4.53
N GLN A 7 -24.26 -7.26 -5.84
CA GLN A 7 -23.06 -7.79 -6.50
C GLN A 7 -21.93 -6.75 -6.50
N GLY A 8 -22.26 -5.48 -6.69
CA GLY A 8 -21.30 -4.37 -6.59
C GLY A 8 -20.69 -4.25 -5.20
N ALA A 9 -21.50 -4.34 -4.14
CA ALA A 9 -21.03 -4.30 -2.76
C ALA A 9 -20.11 -5.47 -2.40
N VAL A 10 -20.44 -6.68 -2.85
CA VAL A 10 -19.60 -7.87 -2.63
C VAL A 10 -18.26 -7.74 -3.35
N LEU A 11 -18.26 -7.29 -4.62
CA LEU A 11 -17.02 -7.06 -5.37
C LEU A 11 -16.13 -6.02 -4.69
N TYR A 12 -16.72 -4.93 -4.19
CA TYR A 12 -16.00 -3.89 -3.46
C TYR A 12 -15.34 -4.44 -2.20
N ASN A 13 -16.08 -5.21 -1.39
CA ASN A 13 -15.56 -5.79 -0.16
C ASN A 13 -14.46 -6.83 -0.42
N LEU A 14 -14.62 -7.68 -1.45
CA LEU A 14 -13.58 -8.62 -1.88
C LEU A 14 -12.32 -7.88 -2.34
N GLY A 15 -12.48 -6.85 -3.16
CA GLY A 15 -11.37 -6.00 -3.59
C GLY A 15 -10.66 -5.32 -2.42
N ALA A 16 -11.40 -4.86 -1.41
CA ALA A 16 -10.83 -4.29 -0.19
C ALA A 16 -10.02 -5.33 0.60
N ILE A 17 -10.56 -6.54 0.81
CA ILE A 17 -9.85 -7.63 1.52
C ILE A 17 -8.55 -7.98 0.79
N ILE A 18 -8.62 -8.20 -0.53
CA ILE A 18 -7.44 -8.51 -1.35
C ILE A 18 -6.40 -7.39 -1.23
N SER A 19 -6.83 -6.13 -1.26
CA SER A 19 -5.93 -4.99 -1.11
C SER A 19 -5.21 -4.96 0.23
N TYR A 20 -5.93 -5.29 1.33
CA TYR A 20 -5.32 -5.39 2.65
C TYR A 20 -4.33 -6.56 2.76
N VAL A 21 -4.69 -7.74 2.22
CA VAL A 21 -3.79 -8.90 2.18
C VAL A 21 -2.52 -8.57 1.39
N SER A 22 -2.64 -7.91 0.23
CA SER A 22 -1.50 -7.47 -0.56
C SER A 22 -0.59 -6.49 0.18
N LEU A 23 -1.15 -5.57 0.97
CA LEU A 23 -0.36 -4.65 1.81
C LEU A 23 0.43 -5.41 2.89
N VAL A 24 -0.17 -6.42 3.53
CA VAL A 24 0.52 -7.25 4.52
C VAL A 24 1.62 -8.07 3.86
N MET A 25 1.36 -8.67 2.71
CA MET A 25 2.36 -9.44 1.96
C MET A 25 3.53 -8.56 1.52
N LEU A 26 3.26 -7.34 1.05
CA LEU A 26 4.30 -6.37 0.70
C LEU A 26 5.18 -6.04 1.91
N LEU A 27 4.57 -5.86 3.09
CA LEU A 27 5.28 -5.55 4.32
C LEU A 27 6.16 -6.72 4.80
N LEU A 28 5.66 -7.95 4.68
CA LEU A 28 6.44 -9.15 5.00
C LEU A 28 7.61 -9.33 4.02
N ASP A 29 7.38 -9.11 2.72
CA ASP A 29 8.42 -9.16 1.70
C ASP A 29 9.52 -8.13 1.97
N THR A 30 9.15 -6.90 2.34
CA THR A 30 10.12 -5.86 2.71
C THR A 30 10.93 -6.23 3.94
N LEU A 31 10.30 -6.79 4.96
CA LEU A 31 11.01 -7.25 6.16
C LEU A 31 11.97 -8.38 5.83
N HIS A 32 11.61 -9.28 4.92
CA HIS A 32 12.49 -10.34 4.44
C HIS A 32 13.73 -9.75 3.73
N VAL A 33 13.50 -8.85 2.77
CA VAL A 33 14.57 -8.16 2.04
C VAL A 33 15.49 -7.38 2.98
N ALA A 34 14.92 -6.65 3.95
CA ALA A 34 15.70 -5.89 4.93
C ALA A 34 16.51 -6.80 5.87
N LYS A 35 15.95 -7.95 6.28
CA LYS A 35 16.63 -8.93 7.13
C LYS A 35 17.78 -9.65 6.41
N HIS A 36 17.59 -9.96 5.13
CA HIS A 36 18.58 -10.66 4.32
C HIS A 36 19.57 -9.71 3.62
N HIS A 37 19.43 -8.39 3.83
CA HIS A 37 20.23 -7.35 3.16
C HIS A 37 20.29 -7.56 1.64
N GLU A 38 19.17 -7.99 1.06
CA GLU A 38 19.08 -8.17 -0.37
C GLU A 38 18.99 -6.81 -1.06
N VAL A 39 19.73 -6.68 -2.16
CA VAL A 39 19.77 -5.46 -2.94
C VAL A 39 18.42 -5.24 -3.62
N VAL A 40 17.80 -4.09 -3.36
CA VAL A 40 16.49 -3.75 -3.90
C VAL A 40 16.65 -3.17 -5.30
N SER A 41 15.92 -3.72 -6.27
CA SER A 41 15.90 -3.12 -7.61
C SER A 41 15.21 -1.75 -7.59
N LEU A 42 15.76 -0.79 -8.34
CA LEU A 42 15.16 0.53 -8.51
C LEU A 42 13.66 0.49 -8.89
N THR A 43 13.22 -0.51 -9.65
CA THR A 43 11.81 -0.69 -10.03
C THR A 43 10.92 -0.99 -8.83
N ARG A 44 11.35 -1.83 -7.89
CA ARG A 44 10.58 -2.14 -6.67
C ARG A 44 10.49 -0.92 -5.76
N PHE A 45 11.59 -0.18 -5.64
CA PHE A 45 11.61 1.08 -4.90
C PHE A 45 10.70 2.14 -5.54
N GLY A 46 10.80 2.32 -6.87
CA GLY A 46 9.97 3.26 -7.63
C GLY A 46 8.47 2.92 -7.56
N PHE A 47 8.12 1.63 -7.52
CA PHE A 47 6.75 1.20 -7.27
C PHE A 47 6.26 1.64 -5.89
N ALA A 48 7.01 1.34 -4.82
CA ALA A 48 6.63 1.73 -3.46
C ALA A 48 6.49 3.25 -3.31
N MET A 49 7.42 4.02 -3.88
CA MET A 49 7.36 5.49 -3.86
C MET A 49 6.18 6.05 -4.66
N SER A 50 5.87 5.47 -5.82
CA SER A 50 4.70 5.89 -6.62
C SER A 50 3.40 5.68 -5.85
N TRP A 51 3.28 4.54 -5.14
CA TRP A 51 2.14 4.28 -4.28
C TRP A 51 2.08 5.18 -3.06
N LEU A 52 3.22 5.50 -2.43
CA LEU A 52 3.30 6.46 -1.33
C LEU A 52 2.81 7.85 -1.76
N ILE A 53 3.33 8.37 -2.89
CA ILE A 53 2.91 9.66 -3.44
C ILE A 53 1.41 9.63 -3.75
N GLY A 54 0.93 8.57 -4.39
CA GLY A 54 -0.50 8.38 -4.68
C GLY A 54 -1.36 8.36 -3.41
N ALA A 55 -0.88 7.76 -2.32
CA ALA A 55 -1.58 7.72 -1.04
C ALA A 55 -1.65 9.11 -0.40
N ILE A 56 -0.54 9.86 -0.42
CA ILE A 56 -0.48 11.25 0.08
C ILE A 56 -1.42 12.16 -0.71
N LEU A 57 -1.39 12.09 -2.04
CA LEU A 57 -2.27 12.90 -2.90
C LEU A 57 -3.76 12.57 -2.70
N LYS A 58 -4.09 11.32 -2.37
CA LYS A 58 -5.47 10.88 -2.09
C LYS A 58 -5.93 11.17 -0.65
N ALA A 59 -5.01 11.41 0.28
CA ALA A 59 -5.33 11.70 1.67
C ALA A 59 -6.29 12.88 1.86
N PRO A 60 -6.10 14.08 1.24
CA PRO A 60 -7.01 15.20 1.42
C PRO A 60 -8.43 14.93 0.88
N TYR A 61 -8.56 14.18 -0.22
CA TYR A 61 -9.87 13.80 -0.76
C TYR A 61 -10.67 12.87 0.14
N LYS A 62 -9.97 12.08 0.96
CA LYS A 62 -10.56 11.14 1.92
C LYS A 62 -10.78 11.76 3.30
N TRP A 63 -10.51 13.06 3.43
CA TRP A 63 -10.46 13.74 4.72
C TRP A 63 -11.83 14.08 5.30
N ASP A 64 -12.94 13.83 4.61
CA ASP A 64 -14.26 14.06 5.23
C ASP A 64 -14.60 13.02 6.28
N ARG A 65 -14.34 11.73 6.02
CA ARG A 65 -14.76 10.64 6.92
C ARG A 65 -13.60 10.12 7.75
N LEU A 66 -13.80 10.04 9.07
CA LEU A 66 -12.79 9.59 10.03
C LEU A 66 -12.21 8.20 9.66
N TRP A 67 -13.06 7.26 9.23
CA TRP A 67 -12.65 5.93 8.75
C TRP A 67 -11.73 5.99 7.52
N LEU A 68 -12.03 6.89 6.57
CA LEU A 68 -11.23 7.04 5.36
C LEU A 68 -9.88 7.73 5.64
N ARG A 69 -9.86 8.66 6.61
CA ARG A 69 -8.62 9.28 7.12
C ARG A 69 -7.69 8.23 7.73
N VAL A 70 -8.20 7.43 8.66
CA VAL A 70 -7.40 6.40 9.34
C VAL A 70 -6.86 5.38 8.34
N SER A 71 -7.69 4.92 7.40
CA SER A 71 -7.26 4.00 6.34
C SER A 71 -6.16 4.61 5.45
N ALA A 72 -6.29 5.87 5.06
CA ALA A 72 -5.27 6.57 4.27
C ALA A 72 -3.96 6.76 5.05
N LEU A 73 -4.03 7.14 6.32
CA LEU A 73 -2.85 7.30 7.19
C LEU A 73 -2.11 5.98 7.40
N ILE A 74 -2.84 4.87 7.59
CA ILE A 74 -2.24 3.53 7.70
C ILE A 74 -1.51 3.16 6.40
N GLN A 75 -2.11 3.43 5.23
CA GLN A 75 -1.45 3.19 3.95
C GLN A 75 -0.17 4.02 3.80
N ILE A 76 -0.22 5.31 4.12
CA ILE A 76 0.96 6.19 4.08
C ILE A 76 2.05 5.65 5.01
N LEU A 77 1.69 5.24 6.23
CA LEU A 77 2.65 4.72 7.21
C LEU A 77 3.30 3.42 6.71
N ILE A 78 2.51 2.50 6.15
CA ILE A 78 3.03 1.25 5.56
C ILE A 78 3.97 1.53 4.39
N PHE A 79 3.53 2.31 3.41
CA PHE A 79 4.38 2.60 2.24
C PHE A 79 5.62 3.41 2.60
N SER A 80 5.53 4.30 3.60
CA SER A 80 6.70 5.02 4.10
C SER A 80 7.69 4.08 4.80
N ALA A 81 7.20 3.14 5.62
CA ALA A 81 8.05 2.15 6.27
C ALA A 81 8.74 1.25 5.23
N VAL A 82 7.99 0.80 4.22
CA VAL A 82 8.50 0.00 3.09
C VAL A 82 9.62 0.75 2.36
N SER A 83 9.40 2.02 1.99
CA SER A 83 10.41 2.84 1.31
C SER A 83 11.65 3.06 2.18
N CYS A 84 11.50 3.31 3.48
CA CYS A 84 12.63 3.45 4.40
C CYS A 84 13.45 2.16 4.50
N LEU A 85 12.78 1.00 4.59
CA LEU A 85 13.46 -0.30 4.64
C LEU A 85 14.20 -0.60 3.34
N TYR A 86 13.63 -0.27 2.18
CA TYR A 86 14.34 -0.42 0.90
C TYR A 86 15.56 0.48 0.78
N ILE A 87 15.50 1.72 1.27
CA ILE A 87 16.67 2.61 1.32
C ILE A 87 17.73 2.03 2.26
N ALA A 88 17.32 1.49 3.42
CA ALA A 88 18.24 0.89 4.39
C ALA A 88 18.90 -0.41 3.88
N ALA A 89 18.19 -1.20 3.08
CA ALA A 89 18.72 -2.43 2.46
C ALA A 89 19.70 -2.15 1.31
N GLY A 90 19.62 -0.94 0.70
CA GLY A 90 20.42 -0.54 -0.45
C GLY A 90 19.65 -0.76 -1.75
N VAL A 91 19.56 0.31 -2.55
CA VAL A 91 18.90 0.30 -3.86
C VAL A 91 19.97 0.30 -4.95
N ASN A 92 19.81 -0.55 -5.96
CA ASN A 92 20.71 -0.72 -7.11
C ASN A 92 19.96 -0.53 -8.44
#